data_AF-A0A533ZSP8-F1
#
_entry.id   AF-A0A533ZSP8-F1
#
_cell.length_a   1.000
_cell.length_b   1.000
_cell.length_c   1.000
_cell.angle_alpha   90.00
_cell.angle_beta   90.00
_cell.angle_gamma   90.00
#
_symmetry.space_group_name_H-M   'P 1'
#
loop_
_entity.id
_entity.type
_entity.pdbx_description
1 polymer ?
#
loop_
_entity_poly.entity_id
_entity_poly.type
_entity_poly.pdbx_seq_one_letter_code
_entity_poly.pdbx_strand_id
1 'polypeptide(L)' 'MPEAPATLYLVDGYALIYRAFFAMIARPLTTRRGENTSAAWGVTNFLLRLFERR' A
#
# COMPACT_ATOMS: atom_id res chain seq x y z
N MET A 1 -33.32 8.57 -1.78
CA MET A 1 -32.63 7.27 -1.91
C MET A 1 -32.02 6.96 -0.55
N PRO A 2 -32.22 5.78 0.04
CA PRO A 2 -31.54 5.43 1.27
C PRO A 2 -30.03 5.46 1.02
N GLU A 3 -29.27 6.01 1.97
CA GLU A 3 -27.81 6.07 1.90
C GLU A 3 -27.26 4.64 1.82
N ALA A 4 -26.40 4.35 0.82
CA ALA A 4 -25.80 3.04 0.71
C ALA A 4 -24.98 2.74 1.97
N PRO A 5 -25.04 1.51 2.52
CA PRO A 5 -24.34 1.19 3.76
C PRO A 5 -22.84 1.47 3.63
N ALA A 6 -22.27 2.17 4.61
CA ALA A 6 -20.85 2.47 4.63
C ALA A 6 -20.01 1.18 4.69
N THR A 7 -19.03 1.06 3.80
CA THR A 7 -18.12 -0.09 3.76
C THR A 7 -16.92 0.13 4.67
N LEU A 8 -16.67 -0.79 5.60
CA LEU A 8 -15.48 -0.81 6.46
C LEU A 8 -14.46 -1.82 5.93
N TYR A 9 -13.21 -1.39 5.77
CA TYR A 9 -12.08 -2.26 5.44
C TYR A 9 -11.16 -2.43 6.65
N LEU A 10 -10.76 -3.67 6.92
CA LEU A 10 -9.73 -4.00 7.90
C LEU A 10 -8.50 -4.54 7.17
N VAL A 11 -7.34 -3.96 7.46
CA VAL A 11 -6.07 -4.30 6.79
C VAL A 11 -5.02 -4.60 7.85
N ASP A 12 -4.33 -5.73 7.71
CA ASP A 12 -3.11 -6.02 8.48
C ASP A 12 -1.95 -5.16 7.93
N GLY A 13 -1.64 -4.08 8.64
CA GLY A 13 -0.61 -3.12 8.25
C GLY A 13 0.79 -3.71 8.26
N TYR A 14 1.12 -4.58 9.22
CA TYR A 14 2.48 -5.12 9.33
C TYR A 14 2.76 -6.13 8.22
N ALA A 15 1.81 -7.04 7.96
CA ALA A 15 1.92 -7.97 6.84
C ALA A 15 1.98 -7.23 5.49
N LEU A 16 1.22 -6.14 5.32
CA LEU A 16 1.27 -5.32 4.11
C LEU A 16 2.62 -4.65 3.92
N ILE A 17 3.20 -4.05 4.97
CA ILE A 17 4.52 -3.42 4.93
C ILE A 17 5.60 -4.45 4.58
N TYR A 18 5.59 -5.61 5.25
CA TYR A 18 6.55 -6.68 4.99
C TYR A 18 6.49 -7.13 3.53
N ARG A 19 5.29 -7.44 3.02
CA ARG A 19 5.09 -7.83 1.62
C ARG A 19 5.55 -6.73 0.66
N ALA A 20 5.19 -5.47 0.91
CA ALA A 20 5.55 -4.33 0.06
C ALA A 20 7.07 -4.13 -0.03
N PHE A 21 7.79 -4.32 1.09
CA PHE A 21 9.25 -4.25 1.12
C PHE A 21 9.89 -5.39 0.32
N PHE A 22 9.51 -6.64 0.62
CA PHE A 22 10.16 -7.81 0.03
C PHE A 22 9.78 -8.06 -1.44
N ALA A 23 8.61 -7.59 -1.88
CA ALA A 23 8.21 -7.66 -3.29
C ALA A 23 9.17 -6.91 -4.23
N MET A 24 9.92 -5.94 -3.72
CA MET A 24 10.87 -5.13 -4.49
C MET A 24 12.32 -5.31 -4.03
N ILE A 25 12.63 -6.34 -3.24
CA ILE A 25 13.97 -6.54 -2.65
C ILE A 25 15.07 -6.63 -3.73
N ALA A 26 14.76 -7.22 -4.89
CA ALA A 26 15.70 -7.37 -6.00
C ALA A 26 15.99 -6.05 -6.75
N ARG A 27 15.05 -5.09 -6.71
CA ARG A 27 15.13 -3.80 -7.41
C ARG A 27 14.39 -2.74 -6.56
N PRO A 28 14.97 -2.31 -5.43
CA PRO A 28 14.29 -1.42 -4.51
C PRO A 28 14.09 -0.03 -5.11
N LEU A 29 13.00 0.62 -4.73
CA LEU A 29 12.82 2.04 -4.98
C LEU A 29 13.64 2.84 -3.97
N THR A 30 14.37 3.84 -4.44
CA THR A 30 15.25 4.65 -3.58
C THR A 30 15.14 6.14 -3.87
N THR A 31 15.36 6.97 -2.84
CA THR A 31 15.50 8.42 -3.01
C THR A 31 16.84 8.78 -3.66
N ARG A 32 17.05 10.07 -4.00
CA ARG A 32 18.36 10.57 -4.46
C ARG A 32 19.48 10.41 -3.42
N ARG A 33 19.13 10.20 -2.15
CA ARG A 33 20.07 9.93 -1.04
C ARG A 33 20.29 8.43 -0.81
N GLY A 34 19.68 7.56 -1.63
CA GLY A 34 19.79 6.10 -1.50
C GLY A 34 18.86 5.49 -0.44
N GLU A 35 17.92 6.23 0.12
CA GLU A 35 17.00 5.73 1.15
C GLU A 35 15.92 4.84 0.50
N ASN A 36 15.69 3.63 1.03
CA ASN A 36 14.68 2.71 0.48
C ASN A 36 13.26 3.21 0.76
N THR A 37 12.43 3.29 -0.29
CA THR A 37 11.03 3.74 -0.24
C THR A 37 10.03 2.69 -0.70
N SER A 38 10.49 1.46 -0.94
CA SER A 38 9.71 0.35 -1.48
C SER A 38 8.45 0.05 -0.65
N ALA A 39 8.60 -0.03 0.67
CA ALA A 39 7.46 -0.27 1.57
C ALA A 39 6.40 0.84 1.47
N ALA A 40 6.82 2.11 1.56
CA ALA A 40 5.93 3.26 1.50
C ALA A 40 5.18 3.32 0.15
N TRP A 41 5.88 3.10 -0.96
CA TRP A 41 5.29 3.06 -2.29
C TRP A 41 4.26 1.92 -2.42
N GLY A 42 4.61 0.70 -1.98
CA GLY A 42 3.73 -0.47 -2.11
C GLY A 42 2.46 -0.36 -1.26
N VAL A 43 2.57 0.15 -0.03
CA VAL A 43 1.42 0.43 0.85
C VAL A 43 0.50 1.48 0.21
N THR A 44 1.08 2.58 -0.29
CA THR A 44 0.29 3.68 -0.90
C THR A 44 -0.45 3.23 -2.15
N ASN A 45 0.23 2.49 -3.05
CA ASN A 45 -0.39 1.95 -4.25
C ASN A 45 -1.50 0.92 -3.92
N PHE A 46 -1.34 0.12 -2.86
CA PHE A 46 -2.40 -0.75 -2.37
C PHE A 46 -3.64 0.05 -1.95
N LEU A 47 -3.46 1.12 -1.16
CA LEU A 47 -4.57 1.96 -0.70
C LEU A 47 -5.27 2.70 -1.86
N LEU A 48 -4.51 3.26 -2.80
CA LEU A 48 -5.08 3.92 -3.99
C LEU A 48 -5.96 2.96 -4.78
N ARG A 49 -5.48 1.73 -5.04
CA ARG A 49 -6.26 0.70 -5.73
C ARG A 49 -7.49 0.25 -4.95
N LEU A 50 -7.40 0.23 -3.62
CA LEU A 50 -8.53 -0.11 -2.75
C LEU A 50 -9.63 0.96 -2.85
N PHE A 51 -9.25 2.25 -2.94
CA PHE A 51 -10.19 3.36 -3.08
C PHE A 51 -10.73 3.52 -4.51
N GLU A 52 -9.92 3.27 -5.54
CA GLU A 52 -10.32 3.37 -6.96
C GLU A 52 -11.28 2.25 -7.41
N ARG A 53 -11.29 1.10 -6.73
CA ARG A 53 -12.18 -0.04 -7.05
C ARG A 53 -13.56 0.05 -6.39
N ARG A 54 -13.86 1.16 -5.71
CA ARG A 54 -15.19 1.47 -5.19
C ARG A 54 -16.02 2.17 -6.26
#